data_AF-A0A8D9B5Z1-F1
#
_entry.id   AF-A0A8D9B5Z1-F1
#
_cell.length_a   1.000
_cell.length_b   1.000
_cell.length_c   1.000
_cell.angle_alpha   90.00
_cell.angle_beta   90.00
_cell.angle_gamma   90.00
#
_symmetry.space_group_name_H-M   'P 1'
#
loop_
_entity.id
_entity.type
_entity.pdbx_description
1 polymer ?
#
loop_
_entity_poly.entity_id
_entity_poly.type
_entity_poly.pdbx_seq_one_letter_code
_entity_poly.pdbx_strand_id
1 'polypeptide(L)'
;MIDQLVNICNHCKFDGYLINIENKVPAEHMDKMKYFVEKLTIEIHSRVKDSLIIWYDSIISPSGELKWQNELNESNKEFFQSCDGIFLNYNWTEDTLKNSLENAGVRKHDVYVGVDVFGRGCFGGGGFNCDLAMEKIRQFGLSAAIFGQGWTHETKQDSESFQEREILFWSKLKPYLYIHVMKFDKKVFKTNFNSGYGKFTFESGHKYENNAMYSLSQQCIQPCSTHALEYEDGYTGTGCLKIKEQNKYHPLFLVQIETYSRLSLFVCTKCGSPYDYNLYVLYESKSDKDQKKHKFILMKDEKMDEKAFEDTDSTIIYNRNQKETDQTKKTQCWSKDSWDIRKFSARPNFNGYVTQIGIEFKSTDCTGYNNELLLGSLTIYT
;
A
#
# COMPACT_ATOMS: atom_id res chain seq x y z
N MET A 1 33.40 -8.96 7.18
CA MET A 1 31.98 -8.75 7.56
C MET A 1 31.22 -8.03 6.47
N ILE A 2 31.66 -6.83 6.03
CA ILE A 2 31.01 -6.04 4.97
C ILE A 2 30.68 -6.87 3.73
N ASP A 3 31.68 -7.56 3.14
CA ASP A 3 31.44 -8.38 1.94
C ASP A 3 30.35 -9.45 2.12
N GLN A 4 30.26 -10.03 3.32
CA GLN A 4 29.26 -11.06 3.61
C GLN A 4 27.86 -10.46 3.74
N LEU A 5 27.72 -9.28 4.34
CA LEU A 5 26.44 -8.57 4.37
C LEU A 5 25.99 -8.22 2.94
N VAL A 6 26.89 -7.69 2.12
CA VAL A 6 26.58 -7.40 0.71
C VAL A 6 26.20 -8.67 -0.05
N ASN A 7 26.91 -9.78 0.16
CA ASN A 7 26.61 -11.06 -0.47
C ASN A 7 25.25 -11.63 -0.02
N ILE A 8 24.90 -11.54 1.27
CA ILE A 8 23.61 -11.99 1.80
C ILE A 8 22.48 -11.16 1.20
N CYS A 9 22.62 -9.84 1.21
CA CYS A 9 21.65 -8.92 0.62
C CYS A 9 21.40 -9.25 -0.87
N ASN A 10 22.47 -9.37 -1.65
CA ASN A 10 22.38 -9.70 -3.08
C ASN A 10 21.87 -11.13 -3.34
N HIS A 11 22.21 -12.11 -2.51
CA HIS A 11 21.75 -13.49 -2.69
C HIS A 11 20.27 -13.65 -2.33
N CYS A 12 19.86 -13.10 -1.19
CA CYS A 12 18.50 -13.21 -0.67
C CYS A 12 17.53 -12.18 -1.25
N LYS A 13 18.01 -11.20 -2.03
CA LYS A 13 17.21 -10.21 -2.77
C LYS A 13 16.34 -9.32 -1.87
N PHE A 14 16.92 -8.81 -0.79
CA PHE A 14 16.38 -7.67 -0.05
C PHE A 14 17.25 -6.44 -0.27
N ASP A 15 16.82 -5.28 0.24
CA ASP A 15 17.30 -3.98 -0.24
C ASP A 15 18.20 -3.22 0.75
N GLY A 16 18.81 -3.91 1.71
CA GLY A 16 19.78 -3.31 2.63
C GLY A 16 19.50 -3.54 4.11
N TYR A 17 19.96 -2.63 4.96
CA TYR A 17 20.07 -2.86 6.41
C TYR A 17 19.71 -1.64 7.26
N LEU A 18 19.00 -1.88 8.35
CA LEU A 18 18.95 -0.98 9.50
C LEU A 18 20.06 -1.40 10.48
N ILE A 19 20.99 -0.49 10.77
CA ILE A 19 22.08 -0.70 11.71
C ILE A 19 21.65 -0.13 13.07
N ASN A 20 21.41 -1.03 14.02
CA ASN A 20 21.08 -0.67 15.40
C ASN A 20 22.13 -1.20 16.37
N ILE A 21 22.91 -0.30 16.99
CA ILE A 21 23.98 -0.63 17.93
C ILE A 21 23.55 -0.26 19.35
N GLU A 22 22.87 -1.18 20.02
CA GLU A 22 22.31 -0.99 21.38
C GLU A 22 23.29 -1.36 22.49
N ASN A 23 24.60 -1.17 22.26
CA ASN A 23 25.62 -1.40 23.26
C ASN A 23 26.74 -0.36 23.15
N LYS A 24 27.36 -0.05 24.29
CA LYS A 24 28.55 0.80 24.31
C LYS A 24 29.65 0.21 23.42
N VAL A 25 30.29 1.06 22.63
CA VAL A 25 31.48 0.75 21.84
C VAL A 25 32.67 1.47 22.48
N PRO A 26 33.81 0.80 22.70
CA PRO A 26 35.02 1.48 23.17
C PRO A 26 35.45 2.59 22.20
N ALA A 27 35.85 3.75 22.72
CA ALA A 27 36.25 4.91 21.91
C ALA A 27 37.33 4.56 20.86
N GLU A 28 38.28 3.68 21.21
CA GLU A 28 39.33 3.16 20.31
C GLU A 28 38.82 2.33 19.13
N HIS A 29 37.53 1.98 19.09
CA HIS A 29 36.89 1.25 17.98
C HIS A 29 35.93 2.14 17.18
N MET A 30 35.72 3.39 17.58
CA MET A 30 34.75 4.27 16.91
C MET A 30 35.14 4.58 15.47
N ASP A 31 36.43 4.74 15.17
CA ASP A 31 36.90 4.93 13.78
C ASP A 31 36.60 3.70 12.91
N LYS A 32 36.70 2.48 13.48
CA LYS A 32 36.33 1.24 12.78
C LYS A 32 34.83 1.15 12.56
N MET A 33 34.01 1.63 13.51
CA MET A 33 32.55 1.66 13.37
C MET A 33 32.13 2.61 12.25
N LYS A 34 32.70 3.81 12.21
CA LYS A 34 32.45 4.79 11.13
C LYS A 34 32.85 4.21 9.76
N TYR A 35 34.06 3.66 9.68
CA TYR A 35 34.54 2.98 8.48
C TYR A 35 33.60 1.85 8.05
N PHE A 36 33.09 1.07 9.01
CA PHE A 36 32.14 -0.02 8.72
C PHE A 36 30.85 0.51 8.07
N VAL A 37 30.23 1.55 8.64
CA VAL A 37 29.00 2.14 8.11
C VAL A 37 29.26 2.72 6.71
N GLU A 38 30.27 3.57 6.56
CA GLU A 38 30.61 4.21 5.28
C GLU A 38 30.90 3.18 4.19
N LYS A 39 31.76 2.20 4.49
CA LYS A 39 32.12 1.17 3.50
C LYS A 39 30.96 0.24 3.19
N LEU A 40 30.13 -0.14 4.16
CA LEU A 40 28.96 -0.95 3.88
C LEU A 40 28.00 -0.21 2.94
N THR A 41 27.74 1.07 3.18
CA THR A 41 26.94 1.93 2.29
C THR A 41 27.51 1.94 0.86
N ILE A 42 28.80 2.19 0.69
CA ILE A 42 29.43 2.21 -0.64
C ILE A 42 29.32 0.86 -1.35
N GLU A 43 29.69 -0.23 -0.65
CA GLU A 43 29.76 -1.55 -1.28
C GLU A 43 28.36 -2.11 -1.60
N ILE A 44 27.34 -1.84 -0.79
CA ILE A 44 25.99 -2.33 -1.05
C ILE A 44 25.37 -1.66 -2.27
N HIS A 45 25.52 -0.34 -2.41
CA HIS A 45 25.06 0.42 -3.57
C HIS A 45 25.70 -0.05 -4.87
N SER A 46 26.94 -0.54 -4.81
CA SER A 46 27.64 -1.07 -5.98
C SER A 46 27.07 -2.41 -6.50
N ARG A 47 26.34 -3.16 -5.66
CA ARG A 47 25.86 -4.51 -5.99
C ARG A 47 24.34 -4.66 -5.97
N VAL A 48 23.65 -3.85 -5.19
CA VAL A 48 22.19 -3.89 -5.00
C VAL A 48 21.65 -2.51 -5.33
N LYS A 49 20.98 -2.43 -6.49
CA LYS A 49 20.38 -1.19 -6.98
C LYS A 49 19.31 -0.71 -5.99
N ASP A 50 19.25 0.61 -5.77
CA ASP A 50 18.25 1.25 -4.93
C ASP A 50 18.28 0.76 -3.46
N SER A 51 19.39 0.19 -3.01
CA SER A 51 19.56 -0.28 -1.63
C SER A 51 19.65 0.86 -0.62
N LEU A 52 19.45 0.56 0.67
CA LEU A 52 19.48 1.55 1.76
C LEU A 52 20.21 1.01 3.00
N ILE A 53 21.10 1.84 3.55
CA ILE A 53 21.67 1.71 4.88
C ILE A 53 21.12 2.81 5.76
N ILE A 54 20.41 2.42 6.81
CA ILE A 54 19.82 3.35 7.79
C ILE A 54 20.51 3.15 9.13
N TRP A 55 20.96 4.24 9.75
CA TRP A 55 21.52 4.23 11.10
C TRP A 55 20.44 4.48 12.15
N TYR A 56 20.43 3.73 13.24
CA TYR A 56 19.59 4.05 14.40
C TYR A 56 20.33 4.99 15.36
N ASP A 57 19.67 6.07 15.80
CA ASP A 57 20.16 7.02 16.80
C ASP A 57 20.47 6.31 18.13
N SER A 58 21.70 5.85 18.30
CA SER A 58 22.12 4.93 19.36
C SER A 58 23.40 5.40 20.04
N ILE A 59 24.56 4.92 19.59
CA ILE A 59 25.85 5.35 20.13
C ILE A 59 26.25 6.74 19.61
N ILE A 60 26.95 7.51 20.45
CA ILE A 60 27.45 8.85 20.09
C ILE A 60 28.94 8.84 19.71
N SER A 61 29.32 9.70 18.77
CA SER A 61 30.71 9.95 18.38
C SER A 61 31.31 11.10 19.21
N PRO A 62 32.60 11.05 19.61
CA PRO A 62 33.56 9.96 19.41
C PRO A 62 33.62 8.96 20.59
N SER A 63 32.77 9.10 21.61
CA SER A 63 32.92 8.33 22.86
C SER A 63 32.47 6.85 22.73
N GLY A 64 31.56 6.56 21.80
CA GLY A 64 30.91 5.27 21.64
C GLY A 64 29.93 4.92 22.76
N GLU A 65 29.58 5.89 23.61
CA GLU A 65 28.55 5.71 24.63
C GLU A 65 27.18 5.48 23.99
N LEU A 66 26.43 4.51 24.49
CA LEU A 66 25.04 4.30 24.09
C LEU A 66 24.17 5.40 24.71
N LYS A 67 23.74 6.35 23.88
CA LYS A 67 22.96 7.52 24.32
C LYS A 67 22.10 8.06 23.18
N TRP A 68 20.85 7.63 23.14
CA TRP A 68 19.85 8.13 22.18
C TRP A 68 19.67 9.65 22.34
N GLN A 69 19.82 10.40 21.25
CA GLN A 69 19.68 11.87 21.27
C GLN A 69 18.23 12.31 21.10
N ASN A 70 17.40 11.49 20.42
CA ASN A 70 16.06 11.84 19.95
C ASN A 70 16.04 12.99 18.92
N GLU A 71 17.21 13.33 18.37
CA GLU A 71 17.42 14.33 17.33
C GLU A 71 18.65 13.97 16.49
N LEU A 72 18.71 14.53 15.29
CA LEU A 72 19.96 14.64 14.54
C LEU A 72 20.75 15.85 15.07
N ASN A 73 21.91 15.60 15.67
CA ASN A 73 22.82 16.62 16.19
C ASN A 73 24.29 16.21 16.00
N GLU A 74 25.24 17.04 16.42
CA GLU A 74 26.69 16.79 16.22
C GLU A 74 27.18 15.45 16.80
N SER A 75 26.48 14.87 17.77
CA SER A 75 26.86 13.59 18.40
C SER A 75 26.60 12.37 17.50
N ASN A 76 25.64 12.45 16.57
CA ASN A 76 25.28 11.35 15.66
C ASN A 76 25.34 11.73 14.16
N LYS A 77 25.61 13.00 13.84
CA LYS A 77 25.69 13.55 12.47
C LYS A 77 26.69 12.83 11.57
N GLU A 78 27.82 12.41 12.13
CA GLU A 78 28.86 11.70 11.38
C GLU A 78 28.36 10.35 10.83
N PHE A 79 27.51 9.64 11.58
CA PHE A 79 26.89 8.41 11.08
C PHE A 79 25.84 8.70 10.01
N PHE A 80 25.01 9.73 10.22
CA PHE A 80 24.04 10.19 9.22
C PHE A 80 24.71 10.59 7.89
N GLN A 81 25.89 11.20 7.94
CA GLN A 81 26.67 11.54 6.75
C GLN A 81 27.28 10.32 6.05
N SER A 82 27.46 9.21 6.77
CA SER A 82 28.10 7.99 6.27
C SER A 82 27.11 6.96 5.69
N CYS A 83 25.80 7.25 5.71
CA CYS A 83 24.75 6.35 5.24
C CYS A 83 23.55 7.10 4.64
N ASP A 84 22.53 6.36 4.20
CA ASP A 84 21.41 6.90 3.44
C ASP A 84 20.39 7.64 4.32
N GLY A 85 20.34 7.36 5.61
CA GLY A 85 19.49 8.10 6.54
C GLY A 85 19.62 7.67 8.00
N ILE A 86 18.90 8.38 8.88
CA ILE A 86 18.90 8.12 10.33
C ILE A 86 17.47 7.90 10.84
N PHE A 87 17.29 6.81 11.57
CA PHE A 87 16.12 6.54 12.39
C PHE A 87 16.37 7.13 13.78
N LEU A 88 15.67 8.20 14.13
CA LEU A 88 15.76 8.83 15.46
C LEU A 88 14.94 8.07 16.51
N ASN A 89 15.45 8.03 17.73
CA ASN A 89 14.71 7.48 18.86
C ASN A 89 13.39 8.25 19.12
N TYR A 90 12.44 7.62 19.81
CA TYR A 90 11.04 8.05 19.88
C TYR A 90 10.70 9.01 21.03
N ASN A 91 11.65 9.45 21.86
CA ASN A 91 11.42 10.38 22.98
C ASN A 91 11.75 11.84 22.60
N TRP A 92 11.34 12.27 21.40
CA TRP A 92 11.60 13.60 20.87
C TRP A 92 10.59 14.64 21.39
N THR A 93 10.99 15.91 21.31
CA THR A 93 10.19 17.11 21.56
C THR A 93 10.18 18.03 20.32
N GLU A 94 9.34 19.06 20.29
CA GLU A 94 9.32 20.02 19.17
C GLU A 94 10.69 20.70 18.95
N ASP A 95 11.42 21.02 20.02
CA ASP A 95 12.76 21.59 19.92
C ASP A 95 13.74 20.62 19.24
N THR A 96 13.68 19.34 19.60
CA THR A 96 14.54 18.31 18.97
C THR A 96 14.17 18.07 17.49
N LEU A 97 12.90 18.22 17.10
CA LEU A 97 12.49 18.18 15.69
C LEU A 97 13.05 19.38 14.92
N LYS A 98 12.99 20.57 15.50
CA LYS A 98 13.55 21.78 14.92
C LYS A 98 15.06 21.65 14.73
N ASN A 99 15.78 21.21 15.75
CA ASN A 99 17.22 20.97 15.70
C ASN A 99 17.56 19.92 14.63
N SER A 100 16.78 18.85 14.53
CA SER A 100 16.99 17.81 13.52
C SER A 100 16.82 18.35 12.10
N LEU A 101 15.78 19.17 11.87
CA LEU A 101 15.54 19.82 10.59
C LEU A 101 16.69 20.75 10.19
N GLU A 102 17.17 21.57 11.14
CA GLU A 102 18.31 22.48 10.92
C GLU A 102 19.59 21.70 10.58
N ASN A 103 19.87 20.61 11.30
CA ASN A 103 21.05 19.78 11.08
C ASN A 103 21.00 18.93 9.80
N ALA A 104 19.80 18.52 9.36
CA ALA A 104 19.63 17.71 8.16
C ALA A 104 19.77 18.54 6.86
N GLY A 105 19.38 19.81 6.90
CA GLY A 105 19.38 20.70 5.73
C GLY A 105 18.60 20.10 4.55
N VAL A 106 19.26 19.92 3.42
CA VAL A 106 18.64 19.35 2.21
C VAL A 106 18.23 17.88 2.36
N ARG A 107 18.85 17.15 3.31
CA ARG A 107 18.58 15.73 3.60
C ARG A 107 17.49 15.53 4.66
N LYS A 108 16.63 16.52 4.89
CA LYS A 108 15.55 16.44 5.91
C LYS A 108 14.60 15.25 5.75
N HIS A 109 14.46 14.68 4.55
CA HIS A 109 13.63 13.50 4.31
C HIS A 109 14.35 12.17 4.61
N ASP A 110 15.66 12.22 4.84
CA ASP A 110 16.49 11.09 5.26
C ASP A 110 16.54 10.98 6.81
N VAL A 111 15.86 11.89 7.52
CA VAL A 111 15.66 11.83 8.97
C VAL A 111 14.29 11.24 9.25
N TYR A 112 14.26 10.01 9.74
CA TYR A 112 13.06 9.27 10.09
C TYR A 112 12.82 9.37 11.59
N VAL A 113 11.91 10.25 12.00
CA VAL A 113 11.57 10.45 13.41
C VAL A 113 10.78 9.25 13.94
N GLY A 114 11.25 8.65 15.03
CA GLY A 114 10.64 7.45 15.62
C GLY A 114 9.23 7.69 16.18
N VAL A 115 8.31 6.79 15.87
CA VAL A 115 6.96 6.71 16.44
C VAL A 115 6.80 5.32 17.05
N ASP A 116 6.98 5.20 18.37
CA ASP A 116 6.80 3.93 19.08
C ASP A 116 5.31 3.65 19.33
N VAL A 117 4.79 2.64 18.65
CA VAL A 117 3.38 2.23 18.74
C VAL A 117 3.05 1.64 20.12
N PHE A 118 4.03 1.15 20.88
CA PHE A 118 3.81 0.77 22.28
C PHE A 118 3.74 1.98 23.24
N GLY A 119 4.09 3.18 22.78
CA GLY A 119 3.90 4.42 23.52
C GLY A 119 4.92 4.72 24.61
N ARG A 120 6.12 4.10 24.59
CA ARG A 120 7.14 4.26 25.64
C ARG A 120 7.85 5.62 25.54
N GLY A 121 7.18 6.69 25.94
CA GLY A 121 7.70 8.06 25.85
C GLY A 121 7.45 8.73 24.49
N CYS A 122 6.76 8.04 23.57
CA CYS A 122 6.35 8.59 22.29
C CYS A 122 5.31 9.71 22.48
N PHE A 123 5.46 10.79 21.71
CA PHE A 123 4.45 11.84 21.62
C PHE A 123 3.06 11.24 21.31
N GLY A 124 2.02 11.70 22.03
CA GLY A 124 0.65 11.16 21.89
C GLY A 124 0.40 9.81 22.58
N GLY A 125 1.44 9.14 23.10
CA GLY A 125 1.30 7.90 23.90
C GLY A 125 1.16 6.62 23.08
N GLY A 126 1.44 6.64 21.78
CA GLY A 126 1.42 5.45 20.92
C GLY A 126 0.01 4.89 20.64
N GLY A 127 -0.06 3.61 20.29
CA GLY A 127 -1.27 2.89 19.95
C GLY A 127 -2.06 3.57 18.84
N PHE A 128 -3.38 3.73 19.03
CA PHE A 128 -4.20 4.46 18.08
C PHE A 128 -3.93 5.96 18.03
N ASN A 129 -3.18 6.53 18.98
CA ASN A 129 -2.82 7.96 19.00
C ASN A 129 -1.52 8.26 18.24
N CYS A 130 -0.94 7.29 17.53
CA CYS A 130 0.23 7.50 16.69
C CYS A 130 0.00 8.56 15.59
N ASP A 131 -1.25 8.85 15.23
CA ASP A 131 -1.62 9.93 14.32
C ASP A 131 -1.21 11.31 14.84
N LEU A 132 -1.24 11.53 16.16
CA LEU A 132 -0.79 12.78 16.77
C LEU A 132 0.72 13.01 16.60
N ALA A 133 1.51 11.94 16.77
CA ALA A 133 2.95 11.96 16.52
C ALA A 133 3.24 12.23 15.03
N MET A 134 2.55 11.51 14.14
CA MET A 134 2.70 11.67 12.70
C MET A 134 2.35 13.09 12.25
N GLU A 135 1.24 13.65 12.73
CA GLU A 135 0.84 15.02 12.44
C GLU A 135 1.94 16.02 12.82
N LYS A 136 2.46 15.89 14.05
CA LYS A 136 3.50 16.78 14.55
C LYS A 136 4.78 16.68 13.72
N ILE A 137 5.24 15.47 13.41
CA ILE A 137 6.42 15.25 12.55
C ILE A 137 6.22 15.90 11.17
N ARG A 138 5.03 15.77 10.58
CA ARG A 138 4.71 16.36 9.26
C ARG A 138 4.66 17.89 9.28
N GLN A 139 4.29 18.53 10.39
CA GLN A 139 4.37 19.99 10.53
C GLN A 139 5.80 20.53 10.36
N PHE A 140 6.82 19.73 10.72
CA PHE A 140 8.24 20.07 10.50
C PHE A 140 8.77 19.59 9.14
N GLY A 141 7.96 18.89 8.33
CA GLY A 141 8.35 18.39 7.02
C GLY A 141 9.40 17.26 7.07
N LEU A 142 9.56 16.60 8.21
CA LEU A 142 10.47 15.46 8.40
C LEU A 142 9.81 14.14 8.02
N SER A 143 10.63 13.09 7.84
CA SER A 143 10.16 11.70 7.67
C SER A 143 9.85 11.06 9.02
N ALA A 144 9.14 9.92 9.00
CA ALA A 144 8.76 9.19 10.22
C ALA A 144 9.11 7.70 10.06
N ALA A 145 9.47 7.06 11.17
CA ALA A 145 9.65 5.61 11.26
C ALA A 145 8.72 5.03 12.34
N ILE A 146 7.79 4.17 11.91
CA ILE A 146 6.81 3.53 12.79
C ILE A 146 7.46 2.30 13.42
N PHE A 147 7.61 2.28 14.73
CA PHE A 147 8.24 1.21 15.49
C PHE A 147 7.22 0.38 16.26
N GLY A 148 7.32 -0.95 16.16
CA GLY A 148 6.50 -1.85 16.98
C GLY A 148 5.04 -1.95 16.54
N GLN A 149 4.75 -1.83 15.25
CA GLN A 149 3.39 -1.95 14.69
C GLN A 149 2.74 -3.32 14.95
N GLY A 150 3.52 -4.35 15.29
CA GLY A 150 3.02 -5.63 15.81
C GLY A 150 2.12 -5.50 17.04
N TRP A 151 2.15 -4.34 17.72
CA TRP A 151 1.21 -3.93 18.77
C TRP A 151 -0.26 -4.19 18.42
N THR A 152 -0.67 -4.00 17.15
CA THR A 152 -2.06 -4.24 16.72
C THR A 152 -2.49 -5.69 16.90
N HIS A 153 -1.55 -6.63 16.76
CA HIS A 153 -1.76 -8.05 17.01
C HIS A 153 -1.52 -8.41 18.48
N GLU A 154 -0.37 -8.00 19.02
CA GLU A 154 0.11 -8.41 20.35
C GLU A 154 -0.74 -7.90 21.51
N THR A 155 -1.45 -6.78 21.33
CA THR A 155 -2.30 -6.17 22.36
C THR A 155 -3.79 -6.28 22.05
N LYS A 156 -4.15 -7.04 21.02
CA LYS A 156 -5.53 -7.27 20.64
C LYS A 156 -6.28 -8.02 21.75
N GLN A 157 -7.46 -7.55 22.13
CA GLN A 157 -8.33 -8.30 23.05
C GLN A 157 -9.05 -9.43 22.30
N ASP A 158 -9.42 -10.52 22.97
CA ASP A 158 -10.11 -11.66 22.32
C ASP A 158 -11.42 -11.27 21.63
N SER A 159 -12.09 -10.23 22.12
CA SER A 159 -13.32 -9.67 21.56
C SER A 159 -13.11 -8.85 20.28
N GLU A 160 -11.87 -8.47 19.94
CA GLU A 160 -11.57 -7.63 18.78
C GLU A 160 -11.16 -8.49 17.56
N SER A 161 -11.53 -8.04 16.36
CA SER A 161 -10.95 -8.55 15.12
C SER A 161 -9.56 -7.93 14.88
N PHE A 162 -8.58 -8.78 14.53
CA PHE A 162 -7.25 -8.30 14.15
C PHE A 162 -7.33 -7.37 12.92
N GLN A 163 -8.19 -7.71 11.97
CA GLN A 163 -8.35 -6.97 10.72
C GLN A 163 -9.01 -5.62 10.94
N GLU A 164 -10.05 -5.55 11.76
CA GLU A 164 -10.68 -4.26 12.10
C GLU A 164 -9.70 -3.35 12.83
N ARG A 165 -8.85 -3.93 13.70
CA ARG A 165 -7.79 -3.21 14.43
C ARG A 165 -6.70 -2.68 13.50
N GLU A 166 -6.21 -3.50 12.56
CA GLU A 166 -5.28 -3.07 11.50
C GLU A 166 -5.88 -1.94 10.64
N ILE A 167 -7.11 -2.12 10.17
CA ILE A 167 -7.81 -1.11 9.36
C ILE A 167 -7.93 0.20 10.13
N LEU A 168 -8.36 0.14 11.39
CA LEU A 168 -8.48 1.32 12.25
C LEU A 168 -7.12 2.02 12.42
N PHE A 169 -6.08 1.27 12.80
CA PHE A 169 -4.74 1.82 13.00
C PHE A 169 -4.21 2.52 11.74
N TRP A 170 -4.18 1.82 10.60
CA TRP A 170 -3.67 2.39 9.35
C TRP A 170 -4.57 3.50 8.79
N SER A 171 -5.88 3.46 9.03
CA SER A 171 -6.80 4.54 8.60
C SER A 171 -6.50 5.86 9.29
N LYS A 172 -6.11 5.83 10.58
CA LYS A 172 -5.72 7.03 11.33
C LYS A 172 -4.39 7.60 10.86
N LEU A 173 -3.46 6.75 10.42
CA LEU A 173 -2.17 7.20 9.90
C LEU A 173 -2.21 7.65 8.44
N LYS A 174 -3.15 7.12 7.65
CA LYS A 174 -3.27 7.35 6.20
C LYS A 174 -3.14 8.83 5.77
N PRO A 175 -3.72 9.83 6.45
CA PRO A 175 -3.56 11.24 6.07
C PRO A 175 -2.10 11.74 6.05
N TYR A 176 -1.21 11.07 6.78
CA TYR A 176 0.21 11.45 6.94
C TYR A 176 1.18 10.56 6.14
N LEU A 177 0.65 9.60 5.38
CA LEU A 177 1.42 8.65 4.57
C LEU A 177 1.28 8.99 3.09
N TYR A 178 2.40 8.94 2.37
CA TYR A 178 2.39 9.04 0.92
C TYR A 178 2.02 7.69 0.31
N ILE A 179 1.03 7.68 -0.57
CA ILE A 179 0.69 6.47 -1.31
C ILE A 179 1.71 6.29 -2.44
N HIS A 180 2.48 5.21 -2.38
CA HIS A 180 3.36 4.83 -3.47
C HIS A 180 2.52 4.34 -4.67
N VAL A 181 2.61 5.04 -5.80
CA VAL A 181 1.92 4.63 -7.04
C VAL A 181 2.65 3.45 -7.65
N MET A 182 1.95 2.33 -7.79
CA MET A 182 2.53 1.12 -8.39
C MET A 182 2.68 1.30 -9.90
N LYS A 183 3.92 1.32 -10.38
CA LYS A 183 4.24 1.37 -11.80
C LYS A 183 4.36 -0.02 -12.37
N PHE A 184 3.63 -0.29 -13.44
CA PHE A 184 3.65 -1.58 -14.12
C PHE A 184 4.24 -1.41 -15.52
N ASP A 185 5.43 -1.95 -15.71
CA ASP A 185 6.04 -2.11 -17.04
C ASP A 185 5.43 -3.29 -17.81
N LYS A 186 4.59 -4.08 -17.12
CA LYS A 186 3.86 -5.21 -17.70
C LYS A 186 2.50 -4.76 -18.21
N LYS A 187 2.07 -5.36 -19.32
CA LYS A 187 0.71 -5.16 -19.90
C LYS A 187 -0.42 -5.78 -19.07
N VAL A 188 -0.12 -6.31 -17.89
CA VAL A 188 -1.07 -7.03 -17.04
C VAL A 188 -0.94 -6.60 -15.58
N PHE A 189 -2.05 -6.13 -15.02
CA PHE A 189 -2.23 -5.99 -13.57
C PHE A 189 -3.21 -7.07 -13.11
N LYS A 190 -2.90 -7.78 -12.02
CA LYS A 190 -3.79 -8.82 -11.47
C LYS A 190 -3.72 -8.82 -9.95
N THR A 191 -4.88 -9.02 -9.32
CA THR A 191 -5.00 -9.39 -7.92
C THR A 191 -6.21 -10.29 -7.70
N ASN A 192 -6.11 -11.20 -6.74
CA ASN A 192 -7.23 -11.95 -6.17
C ASN A 192 -7.44 -11.60 -4.68
N PHE A 193 -6.80 -10.53 -4.22
CA PHE A 193 -6.88 -10.04 -2.83
C PHE A 193 -6.39 -11.05 -1.78
N ASN A 194 -5.69 -12.11 -2.18
CA ASN A 194 -5.06 -13.04 -1.25
C ASN A 194 -4.14 -12.28 -0.28
N SER A 195 -4.48 -12.25 1.01
CA SER A 195 -3.70 -11.54 2.03
C SER A 195 -2.47 -12.33 2.48
N GLY A 196 -2.27 -13.55 1.95
CA GLY A 196 -1.22 -14.46 2.36
C GLY A 196 -1.55 -15.23 3.63
N TYR A 197 -2.74 -15.03 4.22
CA TYR A 197 -3.19 -15.83 5.35
C TYR A 197 -4.70 -16.05 5.35
N GLY A 198 -5.16 -17.15 5.95
CA GLY A 198 -6.57 -17.42 6.16
C GLY A 198 -6.84 -18.82 6.69
N LYS A 199 -7.99 -18.99 7.35
CA LYS A 199 -8.44 -20.30 7.88
C LYS A 199 -8.83 -21.27 6.76
N PHE A 200 -9.22 -20.74 5.61
CA PHE A 200 -9.65 -21.48 4.43
C PHE A 200 -8.85 -21.03 3.22
N THR A 201 -8.86 -21.88 2.21
CA THR A 201 -8.43 -21.52 0.86
C THR A 201 -9.59 -21.72 -0.11
N PHE A 202 -9.54 -20.97 -1.20
CA PHE A 202 -10.57 -20.95 -2.22
C PHE A 202 -9.94 -21.17 -3.60
N GLU A 203 -10.64 -21.92 -4.45
CA GLU A 203 -10.33 -22.08 -5.86
C GLU A 203 -11.62 -22.03 -6.67
N SER A 204 -11.69 -21.11 -7.63
CA SER A 204 -12.90 -20.88 -8.43
C SER A 204 -14.19 -20.75 -7.61
N GLY A 205 -14.11 -20.18 -6.40
CA GLY A 205 -15.24 -20.02 -5.48
C GLY A 205 -15.54 -21.23 -4.60
N HIS A 206 -14.82 -22.35 -4.76
CA HIS A 206 -14.95 -23.53 -3.91
C HIS A 206 -14.11 -23.37 -2.65
N LYS A 207 -14.71 -23.58 -1.47
CA LYS A 207 -14.07 -23.48 -0.16
C LYS A 207 -13.46 -24.82 0.24
N TYR A 208 -12.15 -24.84 0.49
CA TYR A 208 -11.47 -26.01 1.05
C TYR A 208 -11.31 -25.87 2.57
N GLU A 209 -12.08 -26.68 3.30
CA GLU A 209 -12.00 -26.77 4.76
C GLU A 209 -10.75 -27.57 5.18
N ASN A 210 -10.15 -27.22 6.32
CA ASN A 210 -8.90 -27.80 6.85
C ASN A 210 -7.63 -27.49 6.03
N ASN A 211 -7.65 -26.46 5.19
CA ASN A 211 -6.48 -25.98 4.46
C ASN A 211 -6.14 -24.53 4.85
N ALA A 212 -5.79 -24.33 6.12
CA ALA A 212 -5.35 -23.02 6.59
C ALA A 212 -4.01 -22.66 5.94
N MET A 213 -3.87 -21.40 5.53
CA MET A 213 -2.68 -20.89 4.86
C MET A 213 -2.09 -19.73 5.66
N TYR A 214 -0.76 -19.74 5.81
CA TYR A 214 0.02 -18.65 6.39
C TYR A 214 1.32 -18.52 5.59
N SER A 215 1.24 -17.86 4.43
CA SER A 215 2.32 -17.71 3.46
C SER A 215 2.27 -16.32 2.83
N LEU A 216 3.00 -15.37 3.41
CA LEU A 216 3.10 -14.01 2.88
C LEU A 216 3.76 -13.94 1.49
N SER A 217 4.52 -14.97 1.09
CA SER A 217 5.03 -15.08 -0.29
C SER A 217 3.94 -15.26 -1.34
N GLN A 218 2.72 -15.64 -0.93
CA GLN A 218 1.54 -15.75 -1.79
C GLN A 218 0.62 -14.52 -1.70
N GLN A 219 0.97 -13.53 -0.87
CA GLN A 219 0.19 -12.30 -0.76
C GLN A 219 0.14 -11.59 -2.11
N CYS A 220 -1.06 -11.31 -2.57
CA CYS A 220 -1.31 -10.52 -3.77
C CYS A 220 -1.45 -9.04 -3.43
N ILE A 221 -1.38 -8.20 -4.46
CA ILE A 221 -1.51 -6.75 -4.33
C ILE A 221 -2.83 -6.39 -3.65
N GLN A 222 -2.74 -5.68 -2.54
CA GLN A 222 -3.88 -5.20 -1.75
C GLN A 222 -4.28 -3.78 -2.17
N PRO A 223 -5.55 -3.39 -2.01
CA PRO A 223 -6.01 -2.06 -2.43
C PRO A 223 -5.43 -0.94 -1.55
N CYS A 224 -5.33 0.27 -2.11
CA CYS A 224 -4.89 1.49 -1.41
C CYS A 224 -5.95 2.05 -0.42
N SER A 225 -7.04 1.31 -0.25
CA SER A 225 -8.23 1.68 0.51
C SER A 225 -8.34 0.87 1.80
N THR A 226 -9.02 1.42 2.80
CA THR A 226 -9.27 0.79 4.10
C THR A 226 -10.52 -0.10 4.09
N HIS A 227 -10.81 -0.76 2.97
CA HIS A 227 -11.91 -1.71 2.88
C HIS A 227 -11.58 -2.99 3.65
N ALA A 228 -12.61 -3.63 4.20
CA ALA A 228 -12.46 -4.90 4.88
C ALA A 228 -12.15 -6.03 3.91
N LEU A 229 -11.48 -7.07 4.41
CA LEU A 229 -11.37 -8.36 3.74
C LEU A 229 -12.43 -9.32 4.30
N GLU A 230 -12.92 -10.22 3.47
CA GLU A 230 -13.77 -11.34 3.84
C GLU A 230 -12.95 -12.63 3.76
N TYR A 231 -13.03 -13.47 4.80
CA TYR A 231 -12.22 -14.68 4.94
C TYR A 231 -13.07 -15.95 4.98
N GLU A 232 -14.39 -15.81 5.17
CA GLU A 232 -15.31 -16.94 5.14
C GLU A 232 -15.77 -17.30 3.73
N ASP A 233 -15.58 -16.38 2.77
CA ASP A 233 -15.87 -16.53 1.35
C ASP A 233 -14.76 -15.89 0.49
N GLY A 234 -14.54 -16.44 -0.70
CA GLY A 234 -13.49 -16.02 -1.61
C GLY A 234 -13.58 -16.74 -2.95
N TYR A 235 -13.00 -16.14 -3.99
CA TYR A 235 -12.94 -16.78 -5.31
C TYR A 235 -11.64 -17.57 -5.49
N THR A 236 -10.49 -17.00 -5.12
CA THR A 236 -9.18 -17.67 -5.21
C THR A 236 -8.25 -17.13 -4.14
N GLY A 237 -7.51 -18.00 -3.44
CA GLY A 237 -6.60 -17.58 -2.37
C GLY A 237 -7.25 -17.79 -1.01
N THR A 238 -7.14 -16.85 -0.07
CA THR A 238 -7.60 -17.02 1.31
C THR A 238 -8.84 -16.21 1.69
N GLY A 239 -9.40 -15.48 0.74
CA GLY A 239 -10.51 -14.57 0.98
C GLY A 239 -10.79 -13.68 -0.22
N CYS A 240 -11.48 -12.56 0.01
CA CYS A 240 -11.76 -11.56 -1.01
C CYS A 240 -11.91 -10.16 -0.39
N LEU A 241 -12.02 -9.13 -1.23
CA LEU A 241 -12.29 -7.78 -0.77
C LEU A 241 -13.78 -7.57 -0.53
N LYS A 242 -14.14 -6.98 0.60
CA LYS A 242 -15.52 -6.66 0.97
C LYS A 242 -15.77 -5.15 0.91
N ILE A 243 -16.68 -4.76 0.03
CA ILE A 243 -17.03 -3.35 -0.21
C ILE A 243 -18.44 -3.12 0.29
N LYS A 244 -18.57 -2.21 1.26
CA LYS A 244 -19.87 -1.76 1.78
C LYS A 244 -20.30 -0.53 1.00
N GLU A 245 -21.57 -0.50 0.60
CA GLU A 245 -22.20 0.63 -0.09
C GLU A 245 -22.47 1.79 0.89
N GLN A 246 -21.41 2.36 1.45
CA GLN A 246 -21.50 3.55 2.31
C GLN A 246 -21.15 4.83 1.55
N ASN A 247 -20.37 4.70 0.47
CA ASN A 247 -19.92 5.81 -0.35
C ASN A 247 -20.29 5.55 -1.80
N LYS A 248 -20.46 6.62 -2.57
CA LYS A 248 -20.70 6.51 -4.01
C LYS A 248 -19.46 5.98 -4.75
N TYR A 249 -18.27 6.40 -4.33
CA TYR A 249 -17.01 6.11 -5.02
C TYR A 249 -16.04 5.36 -4.12
N HIS A 250 -15.46 4.29 -4.66
CA HIS A 250 -14.48 3.45 -3.98
C HIS A 250 -13.23 3.31 -4.86
N PRO A 251 -12.25 4.23 -4.75
CA PRO A 251 -10.93 4.05 -5.34
C PRO A 251 -10.25 2.82 -4.72
N LEU A 252 -9.86 1.86 -5.54
CA LEU A 252 -9.24 0.62 -5.08
C LEU A 252 -7.72 0.66 -5.25
N PHE A 253 -7.25 1.10 -6.41
CA PHE A 253 -5.82 1.10 -6.72
C PHE A 253 -5.39 2.41 -7.37
N LEU A 254 -4.26 2.95 -6.93
CA LEU A 254 -3.49 3.97 -7.63
C LEU A 254 -2.34 3.27 -8.35
N VAL A 255 -2.35 3.33 -9.67
CA VAL A 255 -1.45 2.57 -10.52
C VAL A 255 -0.90 3.46 -11.63
N GLN A 256 0.12 3.00 -12.32
CA GLN A 256 0.54 3.56 -13.60
C GLN A 256 0.78 2.38 -14.54
N ILE A 257 -0.24 2.06 -15.34
CA ILE A 257 -0.19 0.95 -16.31
C ILE A 257 -0.24 1.55 -17.72
N GLU A 258 0.80 1.33 -18.51
CA GLU A 258 0.84 1.83 -19.89
C GLU A 258 -0.22 1.16 -20.77
N THR A 259 -0.93 1.95 -21.57
CA THR A 259 -2.01 1.50 -22.45
C THR A 259 -1.81 2.03 -23.86
N TYR A 260 -2.13 1.19 -24.85
CA TYR A 260 -1.93 1.53 -26.27
C TYR A 260 -3.23 1.68 -27.03
N SER A 261 -4.05 0.62 -27.10
CA SER A 261 -5.22 0.60 -28.01
C SER A 261 -6.45 -0.09 -27.44
N ARG A 262 -6.30 -1.06 -26.53
CA ARG A 262 -7.41 -1.78 -25.91
C ARG A 262 -7.09 -2.10 -24.46
N LEU A 263 -7.96 -1.64 -23.58
CA LEU A 263 -8.05 -2.04 -22.19
C LEU A 263 -9.08 -3.16 -22.08
N SER A 264 -8.76 -4.27 -21.42
CA SER A 264 -9.74 -5.27 -20.99
C SER A 264 -9.63 -5.46 -19.48
N LEU A 265 -10.72 -5.24 -18.77
CA LEU A 265 -10.84 -5.42 -17.33
C LEU A 265 -11.70 -6.65 -17.06
N PHE A 266 -11.17 -7.59 -16.29
CA PHE A 266 -11.89 -8.74 -15.77
C PHE A 266 -12.11 -8.54 -14.28
N VAL A 267 -13.33 -8.78 -13.82
CA VAL A 267 -13.71 -8.70 -12.42
C VAL A 267 -14.43 -9.98 -12.03
N CYS A 268 -14.16 -10.51 -10.85
CA CYS A 268 -14.96 -11.58 -10.25
C CYS A 268 -15.68 -11.03 -9.02
N THR A 269 -17.02 -11.07 -9.02
CA THR A 269 -17.83 -10.54 -7.92
C THR A 269 -18.89 -11.51 -7.44
N LYS A 270 -19.32 -11.37 -6.18
CA LYS A 270 -20.48 -12.06 -5.60
C LYS A 270 -21.28 -11.07 -4.77
N CYS A 271 -22.61 -11.15 -4.85
CA CYS A 271 -23.54 -10.26 -4.16
C CYS A 271 -24.81 -10.99 -3.74
N GLY A 272 -25.11 -10.97 -2.44
CA GLY A 272 -26.32 -11.59 -1.89
C GLY A 272 -27.61 -10.79 -2.13
N SER A 273 -27.51 -9.48 -2.33
CA SER A 273 -28.64 -8.58 -2.68
C SER A 273 -28.43 -7.92 -4.04
N PRO A 274 -29.45 -7.25 -4.63
CA PRO A 274 -29.28 -6.54 -5.88
C PRO A 274 -28.51 -5.21 -5.70
N TYR A 275 -27.43 -4.98 -6.47
CA TYR A 275 -26.66 -3.72 -6.46
C TYR A 275 -26.50 -3.16 -7.86
N ASP A 276 -26.49 -1.84 -8.01
CA ASP A 276 -26.09 -1.18 -9.25
C ASP A 276 -24.72 -0.52 -9.05
N TYR A 277 -23.65 -1.21 -9.47
CA TYR A 277 -22.29 -0.67 -9.46
C TYR A 277 -21.70 -0.66 -10.87
N ASN A 278 -20.79 0.28 -11.11
CA ASN A 278 -19.90 0.30 -12.28
C ASN A 278 -18.46 0.10 -11.82
N LEU A 279 -17.65 -0.47 -12.70
CA LEU A 279 -16.21 -0.29 -12.61
C LEU A 279 -15.84 1.00 -13.33
N TYR A 280 -14.87 1.71 -12.80
CA TYR A 280 -14.27 2.83 -13.51
C TYR A 280 -12.75 2.74 -13.50
N VAL A 281 -12.16 3.30 -14.54
CA VAL A 281 -10.72 3.58 -14.59
C VAL A 281 -10.52 5.07 -14.86
N LEU A 282 -9.54 5.66 -14.18
CA LEU A 282 -8.99 6.94 -14.59
C LEU A 282 -7.81 6.67 -15.50
N TYR A 283 -7.76 7.43 -16.59
CA TYR A 283 -6.76 7.31 -17.62
C TYR A 283 -6.18 8.69 -17.92
N GLU A 284 -4.89 8.75 -18.21
CA GLU A 284 -4.16 9.96 -18.56
C GLU A 284 -3.39 9.75 -19.87
N SER A 285 -3.64 10.60 -20.86
CA SER A 285 -3.00 10.49 -22.18
C SER A 285 -1.55 10.97 -22.17
N LYS A 286 -0.66 10.31 -22.93
CA LYS A 286 0.75 10.73 -23.11
C LYS A 286 0.94 11.97 -24.00
N SER A 287 -0.05 12.36 -24.80
CA SER A 287 0.11 13.45 -25.77
C SER A 287 0.32 14.81 -25.08
N ASP A 288 1.44 15.48 -25.35
CA ASP A 288 1.77 16.82 -24.80
C ASP A 288 0.71 17.89 -25.11
N LYS A 289 -0.02 17.75 -26.23
CA LYS A 289 -1.10 18.69 -26.59
C LYS A 289 -2.41 18.42 -25.85
N ASP A 290 -2.56 17.23 -25.29
CA ASP A 290 -3.84 16.70 -24.85
C ASP A 290 -3.77 16.01 -23.49
N GLN A 291 -2.76 16.26 -22.63
CA GLN A 291 -2.65 15.72 -21.26
C GLN A 291 -3.95 15.95 -20.45
N LYS A 292 -4.91 15.06 -20.69
CA LYS A 292 -6.28 15.14 -20.25
C LYS A 292 -6.54 13.88 -19.46
N LYS A 293 -7.17 14.08 -18.32
CA LYS A 293 -7.64 12.99 -17.48
C LYS A 293 -9.01 12.58 -17.98
N HIS A 294 -9.14 11.32 -18.34
CA HIS A 294 -10.37 10.71 -18.79
C HIS A 294 -10.84 9.72 -17.74
N LYS A 295 -12.11 9.82 -17.35
CA LYS A 295 -12.78 8.79 -16.57
C LYS A 295 -13.56 7.90 -17.53
N PHE A 296 -13.22 6.62 -17.58
CA PHE A 296 -14.01 5.62 -18.28
C PHE A 296 -14.87 4.90 -17.26
N ILE A 297 -16.19 5.04 -17.38
CA ILE A 297 -17.14 4.19 -16.67
C ILE A 297 -17.39 2.98 -17.57
N LEU A 298 -16.96 1.83 -17.09
CA LEU A 298 -16.97 0.59 -17.85
C LEU A 298 -18.33 -0.08 -17.67
N MET A 299 -19.07 -0.19 -18.77
CA MET A 299 -20.36 -0.85 -18.86
C MET A 299 -20.17 -2.24 -19.51
N LYS A 300 -21.02 -3.20 -19.13
CA LYS A 300 -20.89 -4.64 -19.43
C LYS A 300 -20.76 -4.97 -20.93
N ASP A 301 -19.84 -5.90 -21.24
CA ASP A 301 -19.92 -6.84 -22.38
C ASP A 301 -20.62 -8.13 -21.90
N GLU A 302 -21.60 -8.68 -22.64
CA GLU A 302 -22.41 -9.80 -22.12
C GLU A 302 -21.62 -11.10 -21.95
N LYS A 303 -21.56 -11.62 -20.70
CA LYS A 303 -21.16 -12.97 -20.22
C LYS A 303 -20.16 -13.76 -21.08
N MET A 304 -18.99 -14.07 -20.51
CA MET A 304 -18.14 -15.16 -21.00
C MET A 304 -18.51 -16.48 -20.32
N ASP A 305 -18.76 -17.52 -21.12
CA ASP A 305 -18.81 -18.92 -20.67
C ASP A 305 -17.38 -19.40 -20.38
N GLU A 306 -17.17 -20.19 -19.33
CA GLU A 306 -15.86 -20.60 -18.79
C GLU A 306 -14.98 -21.45 -19.75
N LYS A 307 -15.36 -21.62 -21.02
CA LYS A 307 -14.67 -22.49 -22.00
C LYS A 307 -14.28 -21.85 -23.34
N ALA A 308 -14.38 -20.55 -23.54
CA ALA A 308 -14.02 -19.95 -24.84
C ALA A 308 -12.87 -18.93 -24.74
N PHE A 309 -11.66 -19.36 -25.13
CA PHE A 309 -10.71 -18.48 -25.80
C PHE A 309 -11.21 -18.29 -27.22
N GLU A 310 -11.95 -17.22 -27.49
CA GLU A 310 -11.99 -16.62 -28.83
C GLU A 310 -12.57 -15.20 -28.78
N ASP A 311 -12.02 -14.37 -29.64
CA ASP A 311 -12.19 -12.93 -29.74
C ASP A 311 -13.60 -12.57 -30.20
N THR A 312 -14.35 -11.82 -29.39
CA THR A 312 -15.52 -11.09 -29.88
C THR A 312 -15.57 -9.69 -29.30
N ASP A 313 -15.78 -8.75 -30.22
CA ASP A 313 -16.03 -7.32 -30.04
C ASP A 313 -17.27 -7.07 -29.16
N SER A 314 -17.12 -6.15 -28.20
CA SER A 314 -18.23 -5.27 -27.83
C SER A 314 -17.72 -3.97 -27.20
N THR A 315 -18.62 -2.99 -27.25
CA THR A 315 -18.39 -1.60 -27.67
C THR A 315 -18.43 -0.65 -26.47
N ILE A 316 -17.56 0.36 -26.50
CA ILE A 316 -17.49 1.41 -25.47
C ILE A 316 -18.49 2.50 -25.74
N ILE A 317 -19.10 3.00 -24.67
CA ILE A 317 -19.77 4.29 -24.67
C ILE A 317 -18.98 5.23 -23.76
N TYR A 318 -18.29 6.20 -24.37
CA TYR A 318 -17.97 7.48 -23.73
C TYR A 318 -19.01 8.48 -24.19
N ASN A 319 -19.58 9.28 -23.28
CA ASN A 319 -20.30 10.48 -23.69
C ASN A 319 -19.72 11.72 -22.98
N ARG A 320 -19.17 12.62 -23.81
CA ARG A 320 -18.72 13.96 -23.43
C ARG A 320 -19.97 14.84 -23.44
N ASN A 321 -20.33 15.47 -22.32
CA ASN A 321 -21.34 16.53 -22.26
C ASN A 321 -22.77 16.16 -22.70
N GLN A 322 -23.39 15.12 -22.15
CA GLN A 322 -24.85 15.07 -22.14
C GLN A 322 -25.37 15.82 -20.91
N LYS A 323 -26.07 16.94 -21.15
CA LYS A 323 -27.12 17.39 -20.23
C LYS A 323 -27.99 16.17 -19.93
N GLU A 324 -28.22 15.90 -18.65
CA GLU A 324 -29.21 14.94 -18.18
C GLU A 324 -30.51 15.17 -18.97
N THR A 325 -30.78 14.29 -19.91
CA THR A 325 -32.03 14.25 -20.64
C THR A 325 -32.61 12.88 -20.34
N ASP A 326 -33.84 12.91 -19.84
CA ASP A 326 -34.66 11.80 -19.35
C ASP A 326 -34.79 10.67 -20.37
N GLN A 327 -33.76 9.84 -20.48
CA GLN A 327 -33.89 8.48 -20.96
C GLN A 327 -33.78 7.57 -19.75
N THR A 328 -34.89 6.90 -19.47
CA THR A 328 -35.08 5.85 -18.46
C THR A 328 -33.95 4.82 -18.51
N LYS A 329 -32.85 5.12 -17.81
CA LYS A 329 -31.81 4.13 -17.50
C LYS A 329 -32.45 3.10 -16.60
N LYS A 330 -32.73 1.91 -17.13
CA LYS A 330 -33.06 0.74 -16.30
C LYS A 330 -31.98 0.60 -15.23
N THR A 331 -32.35 0.71 -13.96
CA THR A 331 -31.51 0.35 -12.83
C THR A 331 -31.02 -1.07 -13.04
N GLN A 332 -29.71 -1.26 -13.16
CA GLN A 332 -29.14 -2.59 -13.35
C GLN A 332 -28.80 -3.14 -11.98
N CYS A 333 -29.81 -3.66 -11.29
CA CYS A 333 -29.64 -4.31 -10.00
C CYS A 333 -29.11 -5.73 -10.19
N TRP A 334 -27.91 -6.01 -9.68
CA TRP A 334 -27.21 -7.29 -9.78
C TRP A 334 -27.31 -8.07 -8.48
N SER A 335 -27.99 -9.21 -8.46
CA SER A 335 -27.84 -10.22 -7.41
C SER A 335 -27.45 -11.55 -8.02
N LYS A 336 -26.38 -12.13 -7.50
CA LYS A 336 -26.02 -13.52 -7.78
C LYS A 336 -25.30 -14.03 -6.55
N ASP A 337 -25.93 -14.96 -5.85
CA ASP A 337 -25.35 -15.62 -4.69
C ASP A 337 -24.29 -16.68 -5.10
N SER A 338 -23.75 -16.54 -6.31
CA SER A 338 -22.61 -17.28 -6.81
C SER A 338 -21.63 -16.30 -7.43
N TRP A 339 -20.36 -16.71 -7.51
CA TRP A 339 -19.35 -15.93 -8.19
C TRP A 339 -19.70 -15.70 -9.67
N ASP A 340 -19.39 -14.50 -10.15
CA ASP A 340 -19.69 -14.04 -11.50
C ASP A 340 -18.47 -13.30 -12.05
N ILE A 341 -17.89 -13.83 -13.13
CA ILE A 341 -16.79 -13.17 -13.84
C ILE A 341 -17.37 -12.33 -14.97
N ARG A 342 -16.92 -11.08 -15.07
CA ARG A 342 -17.32 -10.16 -16.13
C ARG A 342 -16.10 -9.54 -16.78
N LYS A 343 -16.21 -9.33 -18.09
CA LYS A 343 -15.25 -8.58 -18.90
C LYS A 343 -15.84 -7.23 -19.23
N PHE A 344 -14.97 -6.22 -19.22
CA PHE A 344 -15.26 -4.87 -19.66
C PHE A 344 -14.15 -4.42 -20.59
N SER A 345 -14.51 -3.79 -21.70
CA SER A 345 -13.54 -3.33 -22.69
C SER A 345 -13.53 -1.80 -22.78
N ALA A 346 -12.33 -1.21 -22.88
CA ALA A 346 -12.13 0.17 -23.33
C ALA A 346 -11.08 0.27 -24.45
N ARG A 347 -11.16 1.33 -25.24
CA ARG A 347 -10.31 1.61 -26.41
C ARG A 347 -10.03 3.10 -26.37
N PRO A 348 -9.02 3.52 -25.60
CA PRO A 348 -8.58 4.90 -25.59
C PRO A 348 -8.15 5.31 -27.00
N ASN A 349 -8.46 6.54 -27.41
CA ASN A 349 -8.06 7.07 -28.73
C ASN A 349 -6.57 7.40 -28.82
N PHE A 350 -5.86 7.40 -27.69
CA PHE A 350 -4.45 7.78 -27.58
C PHE A 350 -3.71 6.79 -26.69
N ASN A 351 -2.38 6.77 -26.80
CA ASN A 351 -1.54 6.08 -25.84
C ASN A 351 -1.53 6.85 -24.52
N GLY A 352 -1.51 6.14 -23.39
CA GLY A 352 -1.66 6.75 -22.07
C GLY A 352 -1.35 5.78 -20.94
N TYR A 353 -1.82 6.15 -19.76
CA TYR A 353 -1.70 5.34 -18.56
C TYR A 353 -3.06 5.19 -17.87
N VAL A 354 -3.38 3.98 -17.42
CA VAL A 354 -4.37 3.83 -16.34
C VAL A 354 -3.72 4.35 -15.06
N THR A 355 -4.35 5.32 -14.40
CA THR A 355 -3.86 5.98 -13.19
C THR A 355 -4.61 5.56 -11.93
N GLN A 356 -5.86 5.10 -12.09
CA GLN A 356 -6.69 4.64 -10.99
C GLN A 356 -7.69 3.58 -11.45
N ILE A 357 -8.00 2.65 -10.55
CA ILE A 357 -9.05 1.64 -10.73
C ILE A 357 -9.99 1.74 -9.53
N GLY A 358 -11.30 1.70 -9.76
CA GLY A 358 -12.27 1.73 -8.67
C GLY A 358 -13.68 1.27 -9.04
N ILE A 359 -14.55 1.29 -8.03
CA ILE A 359 -15.97 0.96 -8.12
C ILE A 359 -16.80 2.21 -7.82
N GLU A 360 -17.89 2.39 -8.55
CA GLU A 360 -18.88 3.45 -8.34
C GLU A 360 -20.27 2.85 -8.20
N PHE A 361 -20.97 3.11 -7.09
CA PHE A 361 -22.38 2.73 -6.90
C PHE A 361 -23.31 3.78 -7.49
N LYS A 362 -24.39 3.36 -8.18
CA LYS A 362 -25.29 4.27 -8.93
C LYS A 362 -26.48 4.81 -8.12
N SER A 363 -27.02 4.09 -7.13
CA SER A 363 -28.12 4.57 -6.30
C SER A 363 -28.15 3.87 -4.94
N THR A 364 -28.36 4.66 -3.88
CA THR A 364 -28.61 4.19 -2.51
C THR A 364 -30.03 3.65 -2.32
N ASP A 365 -30.91 3.69 -3.33
CA ASP A 365 -32.34 3.31 -3.22
C ASP A 365 -32.58 1.81 -2.95
N CYS A 366 -31.51 1.00 -2.88
CA CYS A 366 -31.56 -0.34 -2.31
C CYS A 366 -31.55 -0.28 -0.76
N THR A 367 -32.29 0.66 -0.16
CA THR A 367 -32.39 0.86 1.28
C THR A 367 -33.20 -0.26 1.92
N GLY A 368 -32.54 -1.31 2.37
CA GLY A 368 -33.20 -2.38 3.14
C GLY A 368 -32.37 -3.64 3.36
N TYR A 369 -31.28 -3.84 2.61
CA TYR A 369 -30.43 -5.02 2.72
C TYR A 369 -29.02 -4.64 3.19
N ASN A 370 -28.39 -5.54 3.95
CA ASN A 370 -27.03 -5.36 4.43
C ASN A 370 -26.09 -5.44 3.23
N ASN A 371 -25.75 -4.26 2.70
CA ASN A 371 -25.35 -4.13 1.31
C ASN A 371 -23.82 -4.32 1.11
N GLU A 372 -23.35 -5.57 1.08
CA GLU A 372 -21.98 -6.00 0.84
C GLU A 372 -21.75 -6.59 -0.58
N LEU A 373 -20.81 -5.99 -1.32
CA LEU A 373 -20.25 -6.52 -2.57
C LEU A 373 -18.91 -7.22 -2.27
N LEU A 374 -18.81 -8.50 -2.63
CA LEU A 374 -17.57 -9.26 -2.57
C LEU A 374 -16.85 -9.18 -3.93
N LEU A 375 -15.56 -8.84 -3.88
CA LEU A 375 -14.68 -8.72 -5.04
C LEU A 375 -13.55 -9.74 -4.92
N GLY A 376 -13.67 -10.84 -5.67
CA GLY A 376 -12.79 -12.01 -5.58
C GLY A 376 -11.57 -11.95 -6.48
N SER A 377 -11.62 -11.19 -7.58
CA SER A 377 -10.43 -10.86 -8.37
C SER A 377 -10.63 -9.65 -9.28
N LEU A 378 -9.52 -9.04 -9.66
CA LEU A 378 -9.46 -7.94 -10.62
C LEU A 378 -8.23 -8.12 -11.51
N THR A 379 -8.42 -8.10 -12.82
CA THR A 379 -7.33 -8.18 -13.80
C THR A 379 -7.50 -7.15 -14.90
N ILE A 380 -6.45 -6.42 -15.23
CA ILE A 380 -6.40 -5.48 -16.35
C ILE A 380 -5.37 -5.95 -17.37
N TYR A 381 -5.77 -5.95 -18.64
CA TYR A 381 -4.90 -6.10 -19.82
C TYR A 381 -4.93 -4.81 -20.65
N THR A 382 -3.78 -4.36 -21.15
CA THR A 382 -3.60 -3.04 -21.80
C THR A 382 -2.86 -3.05 -23.13
#